data_AF-Q3ZLX2-F1
#
_entry.id   AF-Q3ZLX2-F1
#
_cell.length_a   1.000
_cell.length_b   1.000
_cell.length_c   1.000
_cell.angle_alpha   90.00
_cell.angle_beta   90.00
_cell.angle_gamma   90.00
#
_symmetry.space_group_name_H-M   'P 1'
#
loop_
_entity.id
_entity.type
_entity.pdbx_description
1 polymer ?
#
loop_
_entity_poly.entity_id
_entity_poly.type
_entity_poly.pdbx_seq_one_letter_code
_entity_poly.pdbx_strand_id
1 'polypeptide(L)'
;GVLFLGLVNNSAIGCWNEHQPLQKQNMDMVAQNEETLQIITSVKIIQNLSYSGRMNRIHKNEYMLALSNRMQKIVNNDFNFNDINFRILGANEG
;
A
#
# COMPACT_ATOMS: atom_id res chain seq x y z
N GLY A 1 -10.70 6.44 -10.13
CA GLY A 1 -9.39 6.05 -9.62
C GLY A 1 -9.39 6.13 -8.13
N VAL A 2 -8.64 5.26 -7.46
CA VAL A 2 -8.37 5.35 -6.02
C VAL A 2 -6.89 5.67 -5.85
N LEU A 3 -6.58 6.76 -5.16
CA LEU A 3 -5.22 7.09 -4.73
C LEU A 3 -4.93 6.34 -3.43
N PHE A 4 -3.84 5.59 -3.38
CA PHE A 4 -3.32 5.00 -2.15
C PHE A 4 -2.10 5.77 -1.67
N LEU A 5 -1.99 6.00 -0.35
CA LEU A 5 -0.91 6.76 0.27
C LEU A 5 -0.45 6.15 1.59
N GLY A 6 0.84 6.27 1.91
CA GLY A 6 1.39 5.90 3.21
C GLY A 6 1.17 7.00 4.25
N LEU A 7 0.55 6.67 5.38
CA LEU A 7 0.33 7.55 6.52
C LEU A 7 1.39 7.27 7.60
N VAL A 8 2.52 7.98 7.52
CA VAL A 8 3.73 7.73 8.35
C VAL A 8 3.41 7.74 9.85
N ASN A 9 2.65 8.74 10.33
CA ASN A 9 2.35 8.87 11.75
C ASN A 9 1.42 7.78 12.30
N ASN A 10 0.69 7.08 11.42
CA ASN A 10 -0.32 6.09 11.80
C ASN A 10 0.17 4.65 11.54
N SER A 11 1.35 4.47 10.92
CA SER A 11 1.80 3.17 10.39
C SER A 11 0.71 2.50 9.55
N ALA A 12 0.20 3.23 8.56
CA ALA A 12 -1.01 2.86 7.84
C ALA A 12 -0.96 3.19 6.33
N ILE A 13 -1.86 2.56 5.57
CA ILE A 13 -2.17 2.92 4.19
C ILE A 13 -3.56 3.56 4.17
N GLY A 14 -3.62 4.77 3.63
CA GLY A 14 -4.85 5.50 3.36
C GLY A 14 -5.28 5.40 1.90
N CYS A 15 -6.54 5.72 1.65
CA CYS A 15 -7.10 5.82 0.30
C CYS A 15 -7.92 7.10 0.12
N TRP A 16 -8.06 7.53 -1.13
CA TRP A 16 -8.95 8.61 -1.54
C TRP A 16 -9.51 8.34 -2.94
N ASN A 17 -10.83 8.47 -3.09
CA ASN A 17 -11.51 8.33 -4.38
C ASN A 17 -11.51 9.66 -5.13
N GLU A 18 -10.92 9.69 -6.33
CA GLU A 18 -10.76 10.91 -7.12
C GLU A 18 -12.09 11.54 -7.59
N HIS A 19 -13.20 10.80 -7.52
CA HIS A 19 -14.54 11.31 -7.83
C HIS A 19 -15.15 12.13 -6.68
N GLN A 20 -14.46 12.21 -5.53
CA GLN A 20 -14.90 12.99 -4.37
C GLN A 20 -13.95 14.18 -4.16
N PRO A 21 -14.42 15.33 -3.62
CA PRO A 21 -13.55 16.44 -3.27
C PRO A 21 -12.41 16.00 -2.33
N LEU A 22 -11.21 16.56 -2.50
CA LEU A 22 -10.05 16.27 -1.65
C LEU A 22 -10.23 16.90 -0.26
N GLN A 23 -10.97 16.21 0.62
CA GLN A 23 -11.32 16.64 1.96
C GLN A 23 -11.13 15.48 2.93
N LYS A 24 -10.80 15.78 4.19
CA LYS A 24 -10.51 14.77 5.23
C LYS A 24 -11.61 13.71 5.36
N GLN A 25 -12.86 14.11 5.23
CA GLN A 25 -14.04 13.22 5.32
C GLN A 25 -14.19 12.23 4.16
N ASN A 26 -13.50 12.47 3.04
CA ASN A 26 -13.50 11.62 1.85
C ASN A 26 -12.25 10.74 1.77
N MET A 27 -11.40 10.77 2.79
CA MET A 27 -10.21 9.93 2.93
C MET A 27 -10.50 8.86 3.98
N ASP A 28 -10.03 7.65 3.73
CA ASP A 28 -10.16 6.54 4.66
C ASP A 28 -8.83 5.81 4.86
N MET A 29 -8.73 5.02 5.91
CA MET A 29 -7.60 4.17 6.23
C MET A 29 -7.96 2.72 5.99
N VAL A 30 -7.30 2.09 5.02
CA VAL A 30 -7.64 0.72 4.56
C VAL A 30 -6.80 -0.36 5.22
N ALA A 31 -5.63 -0.01 5.77
CA ALA A 31 -4.79 -0.92 6.52
C ALA A 31 -3.96 -0.16 7.56
N GLN A 32 -3.78 -0.74 8.74
CA GLN A 32 -2.94 -0.19 9.80
C GLN A 32 -2.22 -1.32 10.54
N ASN A 33 -0.90 -1.18 10.72
CA ASN A 33 -0.11 -2.11 11.51
C ASN A 33 1.25 -1.50 11.88
N GLU A 34 1.48 -1.30 13.18
CA GLU A 34 2.70 -0.67 13.70
C GLU A 34 3.98 -1.50 13.53
N GLU A 35 3.86 -2.80 13.26
CA GLU A 35 5.01 -3.67 13.01
C GLU A 35 5.34 -3.76 11.51
N THR A 36 4.32 -3.94 10.67
CA THR A 36 4.50 -4.28 9.24
C THR A 36 4.38 -3.08 8.31
N LEU A 37 3.73 -1.98 8.71
CA LEU A 37 3.47 -0.78 7.89
C LEU A 37 4.14 0.49 8.43
N GLN A 38 5.33 0.38 9.03
CA GLN A 38 6.02 1.51 9.67
C GLN A 38 6.27 2.70 8.72
N ILE A 39 7.01 2.48 7.63
CA ILE A 39 7.22 3.50 6.59
C ILE A 39 7.00 2.88 5.23
N ILE A 40 5.93 3.30 4.55
CA ILE A 40 5.66 2.92 3.16
C ILE A 40 6.50 3.78 2.23
N THR A 41 7.51 3.18 1.61
CA THR A 41 8.42 3.89 0.69
C THR A 41 8.03 3.75 -0.77
N SER A 42 7.23 2.74 -1.12
CA SER A 42 6.73 2.57 -2.49
C SER A 42 5.42 1.82 -2.50
N VAL A 43 4.55 2.18 -3.45
CA VAL A 43 3.32 1.47 -3.76
C VAL A 43 3.25 1.30 -5.28
N LYS A 44 2.87 0.10 -5.73
CA LYS A 44 2.60 -0.21 -7.13
C LYS A 44 1.26 -0.91 -7.24
N ILE A 45 0.42 -0.46 -8.16
CA ILE A 45 -0.81 -1.15 -8.56
C ILE A 45 -0.51 -1.91 -9.85
N ILE A 46 -0.77 -3.22 -9.84
CA ILE A 46 -0.48 -4.12 -10.96
C ILE A 46 -1.78 -4.80 -11.37
N GLN A 47 -1.99 -4.94 -12.67
CA GLN A 47 -3.10 -5.70 -13.23
C GLN A 47 -2.62 -7.09 -13.65
N ASN A 48 -3.35 -8.14 -13.27
CA ASN A 48 -3.07 -9.48 -13.80
C ASN A 48 -3.32 -9.53 -15.31
N LEU A 49 -2.31 -9.95 -16.07
CA LEU A 49 -2.41 -10.15 -17.50
C LEU A 49 -3.04 -11.52 -17.78
N SER A 50 -4.34 -11.56 -18.05
CA SER A 50 -4.98 -12.77 -18.57
C SER A 50 -4.54 -12.97 -20.03
N TYR A 51 -3.53 -13.83 -20.24
CA TYR A 51 -3.16 -14.32 -21.57
C TYR A 51 -4.22 -15.33 -22.06
N SER A 52 -5.38 -14.85 -22.53
CA SER A 52 -6.18 -15.62 -23.48
C SER A 52 -7.08 -14.70 -24.31
N GLY A 53 -6.92 -14.76 -25.63
CA GLY A 53 -7.56 -13.88 -26.61
C GLY A 53 -9.05 -14.12 -26.84
N ARG A 54 -9.82 -14.57 -25.85
CA ARG A 54 -11.28 -14.73 -25.99
C ARG A 54 -12.03 -14.43 -24.68
N MET A 55 -13.05 -13.59 -24.85
CA MET A 55 -14.22 -13.37 -23.99
C MET A 55 -14.07 -12.44 -22.78
N ASN A 56 -14.62 -11.24 -22.98
CA ASN A 56 -15.68 -10.62 -22.16
C ASN A 56 -15.50 -10.61 -20.64
N ARG A 57 -15.15 -9.42 -20.14
CA ARG A 57 -15.56 -8.76 -18.87
C ARG A 57 -15.58 -9.61 -17.59
N ILE A 58 -15.01 -9.03 -16.52
CA ILE A 58 -15.10 -9.43 -15.09
C ILE A 58 -14.02 -10.48 -14.78
N HIS A 59 -12.77 -10.14 -14.44
CA HIS A 59 -12.37 -9.37 -13.28
C HIS A 59 -11.10 -8.58 -13.60
N LYS A 60 -11.11 -7.27 -13.37
CA LYS A 60 -9.86 -6.53 -13.21
C LYS A 60 -9.25 -6.98 -11.90
N ASN A 61 -8.43 -8.02 -11.93
CA ASN A 61 -7.64 -8.42 -10.77
C ASN A 61 -6.45 -7.45 -10.67
N GLU A 62 -6.75 -6.21 -10.30
CA GLU A 62 -5.75 -5.25 -9.84
C GLU A 62 -5.36 -5.65 -8.41
N TYR A 63 -4.06 -5.68 -8.15
CA TYR A 63 -3.51 -5.92 -6.82
C TYR A 63 -2.44 -4.88 -6.52
N MET A 64 -2.35 -4.53 -5.25
CA MET A 64 -1.38 -3.59 -4.73
C MET A 64 -0.17 -4.35 -4.20
N LEU A 65 1.02 -3.85 -4.51
CA LEU A 65 2.26 -4.16 -3.80
C LEU A 65 2.74 -2.91 -3.04
N ALA A 66 2.99 -3.05 -1.75
CA ALA A 66 3.54 -2.00 -0.90
C ALA A 66 4.90 -2.41 -0.33
N LEU A 67 5.91 -1.56 -0.49
CA LEU A 67 7.21 -1.69 0.16
C LEU A 67 7.18 -0.92 1.47
N SER A 68 7.37 -1.64 2.57
CA SER A 68 7.47 -1.11 3.92
C SER A 68 8.87 -1.34 4.47
N ASN A 69 9.44 -0.33 5.12
CA ASN A 69 10.72 -0.45 5.82
C ASN A 69 10.72 0.31 7.15
N ARG A 70 11.86 0.25 7.84
CA ARG A 70 12.10 0.94 9.11
C ARG A 70 13.08 2.11 8.93
N MET A 71 12.85 3.01 7.97
CA MET A 71 13.78 4.12 7.68
C MET A 71 14.09 4.97 8.91
N GLN A 72 13.14 5.18 9.82
CA GLN A 72 13.37 5.88 11.08
C GLN A 72 14.46 5.21 11.94
N LYS A 73 14.60 3.88 11.85
CA LYS A 73 15.65 3.12 12.55
C LYS A 73 17.03 3.30 11.93
N ILE A 74 17.08 3.54 10.62
CA ILE A 74 18.32 3.83 9.90
C ILE A 74 18.78 5.24 10.25
N VAL A 75 17.87 6.22 10.21
CA VAL A 75 18.17 7.63 10.52
C VAL A 75 18.64 7.80 11.96
N ASN A 76 18.06 7.06 12.91
CA ASN A 76 18.39 7.14 14.33
C ASN A 76 19.58 6.24 14.75
N ASN A 77 20.23 5.52 13.82
CA ASN A 77 21.31 4.57 14.09
C ASN A 77 20.94 3.46 15.11
N ASP A 78 19.67 3.06 15.19
CA ASP A 78 19.17 1.99 16.09
C ASP A 78 18.60 0.79 15.29
N PHE A 79 19.19 0.53 14.12
CA PHE A 79 18.81 -0.56 13.22
C PHE A 79 19.30 -1.93 13.72
N ASN A 80 18.37 -2.85 13.99
CA ASN A 80 18.68 -4.22 14.43
C ASN A 80 18.62 -5.22 13.27
N PHE A 81 19.75 -5.82 12.89
CA PHE A 81 19.82 -6.81 11.81
C PHE A 81 19.16 -8.16 12.12
N ASN A 82 18.84 -8.43 13.40
CA ASN A 82 18.14 -9.66 13.79
C ASN A 82 16.62 -9.56 13.62
N ASP A 83 16.10 -8.36 13.30
CA ASP A 83 14.68 -8.13 13.05
C ASP A 83 14.34 -8.20 11.55
N ILE A 84 13.05 -8.40 11.25
CA ILE A 84 12.52 -8.19 9.90
C ILE A 84 12.35 -6.68 9.68
N ASN A 85 13.26 -6.08 8.91
CA ASN A 85 13.32 -4.63 8.69
C ASN A 85 12.70 -4.15 7.38
N PHE A 86 12.56 -5.02 6.39
CA PHE A 86 12.02 -4.71 5.06
C PHE A 86 10.94 -5.73 4.70
N ARG A 87 9.82 -5.26 4.14
CA ARG A 87 8.69 -6.10 3.74
C ARG A 87 8.12 -5.64 2.40
N ILE A 88 7.81 -6.58 1.51
CA ILE A 88 6.93 -6.34 0.36
C ILE A 88 5.61 -7.02 0.70
N LEU A 89 4.53 -6.26 0.70
CA LEU A 89 3.19 -6.71 1.09
C LEU A 89 2.27 -6.65 -0.13
N GLY A 90 1.38 -7.63 -0.26
CA GLY A 90 0.40 -7.72 -1.33
C GLY A 90 -1.04 -7.68 -0.82
N ALA A 91 -1.93 -7.01 -1.54
CA ALA A 91 -3.37 -7.02 -1.28
C ALA A 91 -4.14 -6.95 -2.61
N ASN A 92 -5.24 -7.69 -2.72
CA ASN A 92 -6.18 -7.54 -3.83
C ASN A 92 -7.10 -6.34 -3.54
N GLU A 93 -7.60 -5.67 -4.59
CA GLU A 93 -8.73 -4.76 -4.41
C GLU A 93 -9.96 -5.57 -3.96
N GLY A 94 -10.57 -5.14 -2.84
CA GLY A 94 -11.79 -5.72 -2.28
C GLY A 94 -13.05 -5.07 -2.86
#